data_AF-A0A290WWN5-F1
#
_entry.id   AF-A0A290WWN5-F1
#
_cell.length_a   1.000
_cell.length_b   1.000
_cell.length_c   1.000
_cell.angle_alpha   90.00
_cell.angle_beta   90.00
_cell.angle_gamma   90.00
#
_symmetry.space_group_name_H-M   'P 1'
#
loop_
_entity.id
_entity.type
_entity.pdbx_description
1 polymer ?
#
loop_
_entity_poly.entity_id
_entity_poly.type
_entity_poly.pdbx_seq_one_letter_code
_entity_poly.pdbx_strand_id
1 'polypeptide(L)'
;MGDAMSKQYSVQQQNAQTLAAIRQTAAWWRARPLPDALRQCAASHGVALGAALMLDLRLAWPGMPAVCGKLLSADGHFIHFEMELDEDLHPLPGSVQWQDISAAYLRAAHRHGTGVGYGVLCKKVLQELNHGAS
;
A
#
# COMPACT_ATOMS: atom_id res chain seq x y z
N MET A 1 -36.71 24.39 -3.59
CA MET A 1 -35.66 24.18 -2.56
C MET A 1 -35.52 22.66 -2.41
N GLY A 2 -34.89 21.98 -3.36
CA GLY A 2 -33.45 21.70 -3.30
C GLY A 2 -33.24 20.27 -2.79
N ASP A 3 -33.75 19.27 -3.53
CA ASP A 3 -33.53 17.84 -3.27
C ASP A 3 -32.02 17.56 -3.31
N ALA A 4 -31.44 17.28 -2.14
CA ALA A 4 -30.09 16.78 -2.04
C ALA A 4 -30.06 15.34 -2.60
N MET A 5 -29.91 15.22 -3.92
CA MET A 5 -29.59 13.96 -4.59
C MET A 5 -28.27 13.44 -4.03
N SER A 6 -28.38 12.54 -3.06
CA SER A 6 -27.31 11.64 -2.65
C SER A 6 -26.75 10.97 -3.90
N LYS A 7 -25.57 11.40 -4.36
CA LYS A 7 -24.85 10.74 -5.47
C LYS A 7 -24.42 9.35 -5.00
N GLN A 8 -25.34 8.39 -5.04
CA GLN A 8 -25.03 6.98 -4.93
C GLN A 8 -24.33 6.57 -6.22
N TYR A 9 -23.00 6.64 -6.23
CA TYR A 9 -22.20 6.10 -7.33
C TYR A 9 -22.50 4.61 -7.49
N SER A 10 -22.73 4.17 -8.73
CA SER A 10 -22.79 2.74 -9.05
C SER A 10 -21.49 2.07 -8.59
N VAL A 11 -21.56 0.81 -8.13
CA VAL A 11 -20.40 0.01 -7.70
C VAL A 11 -19.29 0.03 -8.76
N GLN A 12 -19.64 0.09 -10.05
CA GLN A 12 -18.67 0.21 -11.15
C GLN A 12 -17.91 1.55 -11.13
N GLN A 13 -18.60 2.66 -10.85
CA GLN A 13 -18.00 3.99 -10.75
C GLN A 13 -17.12 4.11 -9.50
N GLN A 14 -17.54 3.54 -8.38
CA GLN A 14 -16.73 3.48 -7.15
C GLN A 14 -15.44 2.69 -7.38
N ASN A 15 -15.54 1.54 -8.07
CA ASN A 15 -14.38 0.73 -8.43
C ASN A 15 -13.43 1.49 -9.37
N ALA A 16 -13.94 2.20 -10.36
CA ALA A 16 -13.12 3.00 -11.28
C ALA A 16 -12.39 4.14 -10.55
N GLN A 17 -13.07 4.85 -9.65
CA GLN A 17 -12.45 5.89 -8.82
C GLN A 17 -11.36 5.32 -7.90
N THR A 18 -11.64 4.18 -7.27
CA THR A 18 -10.69 3.48 -6.40
C THR A 18 -9.45 3.06 -7.19
N LEU A 19 -9.64 2.51 -8.39
CA LEU A 19 -8.54 2.07 -9.25
C LEU A 19 -7.68 3.24 -9.73
N ALA A 20 -8.29 4.37 -10.09
CA ALA A 20 -7.58 5.59 -10.43
C ALA A 20 -6.78 6.14 -9.24
N ALA A 21 -7.35 6.13 -8.03
CA ALA A 21 -6.66 6.57 -6.82
C ALA A 21 -5.45 5.67 -6.50
N ILE A 22 -5.60 4.34 -6.57
CA ILE A 22 -4.49 3.40 -6.34
C ILE A 22 -3.37 3.63 -7.37
N ARG A 23 -3.70 3.79 -8.65
CA ARG A 23 -2.72 4.08 -9.71
C ARG A 23 -1.97 5.38 -9.43
N GLN A 24 -2.68 6.44 -9.04
CA GLN A 24 -2.08 7.73 -8.77
C GLN A 24 -1.13 7.67 -7.56
N THR A 25 -1.56 7.05 -6.46
CA THR A 25 -0.72 6.84 -5.27
C THR A 25 0.53 6.04 -5.62
N ALA A 26 0.38 4.97 -6.39
CA ALA A 26 1.50 4.13 -6.79
C ALA A 26 2.52 4.87 -7.66
N ALA A 27 2.04 5.60 -8.67
CA ALA A 27 2.89 6.41 -9.54
C ALA A 27 3.62 7.50 -8.74
N TRP A 28 2.93 8.14 -7.80
CA TRP A 28 3.49 9.17 -6.93
C TRP A 28 4.62 8.64 -6.05
N TRP A 29 4.46 7.44 -5.47
CA TRP A 29 5.52 6.81 -4.67
C TRP A 29 6.68 6.30 -5.52
N ARG A 30 6.43 5.75 -6.71
CA ARG A 30 7.50 5.32 -7.62
C ARG A 30 8.37 6.48 -8.12
N ALA A 31 7.79 7.66 -8.27
CA ALA A 31 8.51 8.87 -8.69
C ALA A 31 9.29 9.56 -7.55
N ARG A 32 9.22 9.05 -6.32
CA ARG A 32 9.84 9.68 -5.14
C ARG A 32 10.83 8.75 -4.46
N PRO A 33 11.89 9.30 -3.86
CA PRO A 33 12.78 8.49 -3.03
C PRO A 33 12.03 7.99 -1.79
N LEU A 34 12.08 6.68 -1.56
CA LEU A 34 11.60 6.06 -0.32
C LEU A 34 12.67 6.20 0.79
N PRO A 35 12.33 6.01 2.08
CA PRO A 35 13.32 5.94 3.15
C PRO A 35 14.31 4.79 2.93
N ASP A 36 15.60 5.00 3.22
CA ASP A 36 16.63 3.95 3.10
C ASP A 36 16.37 2.77 4.03
N ALA A 37 15.95 3.04 5.27
CA ALA A 37 15.50 2.03 6.23
C ALA A 37 14.46 1.07 5.63
N LEU A 38 13.45 1.62 4.92
CA LEU A 38 12.43 0.83 4.26
C LEU A 38 13.00 0.02 3.08
N ARG A 39 13.90 0.61 2.28
CA ARG A 39 14.57 -0.11 1.18
C ARG A 39 15.36 -1.31 1.67
N GLN A 40 16.16 -1.12 2.72
CA GLN A 40 17.01 -2.17 3.29
C GLN A 40 16.16 -3.28 3.91
N CYS A 41 15.13 -2.91 4.69
CA CYS A 41 14.20 -3.86 5.28
C CYS A 41 13.43 -4.66 4.21
N ALA A 42 12.91 -4.00 3.17
CA ALA A 42 12.23 -4.69 2.08
C ALA A 42 13.17 -5.67 1.35
N ALA A 43 14.41 -5.26 1.09
CA ALA A 43 15.41 -6.11 0.46
C ALA A 43 15.76 -7.34 1.32
N SER A 44 15.90 -7.19 2.64
CA SER A 44 16.15 -8.33 3.55
C SER A 44 14.98 -9.32 3.60
N HIS A 45 13.76 -8.87 3.31
CA HIS A 45 12.57 -9.71 3.17
C HIS A 45 12.30 -10.19 1.73
N GLY A 46 13.22 -9.94 0.79
CA GLY A 46 13.09 -10.36 -0.61
C GLY A 46 12.06 -9.56 -1.43
N VAL A 47 11.64 -8.38 -0.95
CA VAL A 47 10.65 -7.54 -1.63
C VAL A 47 11.33 -6.44 -2.44
N ALA A 48 11.20 -6.50 -3.76
CA ALA A 48 11.65 -5.45 -4.67
C ALA A 48 10.68 -4.27 -4.70
N LEU A 49 10.97 -3.19 -3.97
CA LEU A 49 10.08 -2.01 -3.87
C LEU A 49 9.76 -1.34 -5.22
N GLY A 50 10.67 -1.39 -6.20
CA GLY A 50 10.42 -0.87 -7.54
C GLY A 50 9.31 -1.62 -8.30
N ALA A 51 9.15 -2.91 -8.03
CA ALA A 51 8.11 -3.75 -8.60
C ALA A 51 6.88 -3.89 -7.69
N ALA A 52 6.98 -3.43 -6.44
CA ALA A 52 5.88 -3.41 -5.48
C ALA A 52 4.94 -2.22 -5.73
N LEU A 53 3.78 -2.28 -5.08
CA LEU A 53 2.77 -1.23 -5.06
C LEU A 53 2.67 -0.68 -3.64
N MET A 54 3.15 0.54 -3.41
CA MET A 54 3.00 1.22 -2.13
C MET A 54 1.55 1.71 -2.00
N LEU A 55 0.83 1.20 -1.00
CA LEU A 55 -0.57 1.54 -0.76
C LEU A 55 -0.70 2.69 0.23
N ASP A 56 0.15 2.67 1.25
CA ASP A 56 0.21 3.68 2.31
C ASP A 56 1.63 3.74 2.86
N LEU A 57 2.12 4.96 3.12
CA LEU A 57 3.37 5.19 3.81
C LEU A 57 3.20 6.44 4.65
N ARG A 58 3.39 6.27 5.95
CA ARG A 58 3.32 7.32 6.95
C ARG A 58 4.68 7.43 7.63
N LEU A 59 5.13 8.67 7.72
CA LEU A 59 6.33 9.06 8.45
C LEU A 59 5.82 9.81 9.68
N ALA A 60 6.04 9.26 10.88
CA ALA A 60 5.62 9.89 12.12
C ALA A 60 6.74 10.77 12.69
N TRP A 61 6.43 12.02 13.08
CA TRP A 61 7.22 12.82 14.05
C TRP A 61 6.43 14.07 14.57
N PRO A 62 6.64 14.62 15.81
CA PRO A 62 7.91 14.83 16.55
C PRO A 62 8.06 14.04 17.88
N GLY A 63 9.30 13.67 18.25
CA GLY A 63 9.68 12.82 19.39
C GLY A 63 10.38 11.50 19.03
N MET A 64 9.75 10.65 18.22
CA MET A 64 10.30 9.38 17.73
C MET A 64 10.05 9.22 16.23
N PRO A 65 11.10 9.17 15.38
CA PRO A 65 10.91 8.95 13.96
C PRO A 65 10.43 7.52 13.73
N ALA A 66 9.34 7.35 13.00
CA ALA A 66 8.86 6.01 12.64
C ALA A 66 8.35 5.98 11.21
N VAL A 67 8.54 4.83 10.58
CA VAL A 67 8.09 4.53 9.22
C VAL A 67 7.10 3.39 9.31
N CYS A 68 5.84 3.64 8.96
CA CYS A 68 4.83 2.59 8.92
C CYS A 68 3.97 2.71 7.68
N GLY A 69 3.42 1.59 7.22
CA GLY A 69 2.68 1.60 5.97
C GLY A 69 2.30 0.22 5.48
N LYS A 70 1.69 0.20 4.30
CA LYS A 70 1.24 -1.01 3.64
C LYS A 70 1.74 -1.03 2.22
N LEU A 71 2.24 -2.18 1.80
CA LEU A 71 2.62 -2.41 0.42
C LEU A 71 2.04 -3.74 -0.07
N LEU A 72 1.95 -3.86 -1.39
CA LEU A 72 1.65 -5.11 -2.07
C LEU A 72 2.91 -5.51 -2.86
N SER A 73 3.50 -6.65 -2.52
CA SER A 73 4.68 -7.18 -3.21
C SER A 73 4.35 -7.59 -4.65
N ALA A 74 5.37 -7.75 -5.50
CA ALA A 74 5.22 -8.22 -6.87
C ALA A 74 4.54 -9.60 -6.95
N ASP A 75 4.81 -10.46 -5.95
CA ASP A 75 4.22 -11.80 -5.81
C ASP A 75 2.77 -11.77 -5.30
N GLY A 76 2.23 -10.58 -5.02
CA GLY A 76 0.84 -10.39 -4.63
C GLY A 76 0.57 -10.56 -3.14
N HIS A 77 1.60 -10.41 -2.29
CA HIS A 77 1.47 -10.43 -0.84
C HIS A 77 1.26 -9.02 -0.29
N PHE A 78 0.21 -8.82 0.50
CA PHE A 78 -0.02 -7.60 1.25
C PHE A 78 0.79 -7.62 2.52
N ILE A 79 1.62 -6.61 2.72
CA ILE A 79 2.54 -6.52 3.83
C ILE A 79 2.24 -5.24 4.60
N HIS A 80 2.06 -5.37 5.91
CA HIS A 80 2.11 -4.27 6.85
C HIS A 80 3.52 -4.21 7.41
N PHE A 81 4.15 -3.04 7.32
CA PHE A 81 5.42 -2.78 7.96
C PHE A 81 5.31 -1.61 8.94
N GLU A 82 6.08 -1.70 10.01
CA GLU A 82 6.30 -0.64 10.98
C GLU A 82 7.73 -0.77 11.50
N MET A 83 8.44 0.34 11.57
CA MET A 83 9.78 0.39 12.15
C MET A 83 9.98 1.74 12.81
N GLU A 84 10.47 1.71 14.03
CA GLU A 84 10.97 2.90 14.71
C GLU A 84 12.39 3.14 14.21
N LEU A 85 12.74 4.41 14.06
CA LEU A 85 14.05 4.83 13.62
C LEU A 85 14.81 5.50 14.77
N ASP A 86 16.13 5.45 14.72
CA ASP A 86 17.00 6.26 15.55
C ASP A 86 17.17 7.68 14.97
N GLU A 87 18.01 8.50 15.62
CA GLU A 87 18.31 9.86 15.19
C GLU A 87 19.04 9.91 13.84
N ASP A 88 19.74 8.83 13.46
CA ASP A 88 20.42 8.66 12.18
C ASP A 88 19.50 8.03 11.10
N LEU A 89 18.20 7.86 11.42
CA LEU A 89 17.18 7.27 10.56
C LEU A 89 17.40 5.78 10.23
N HIS A 90 18.16 5.06 11.05
CA HIS A 90 18.28 3.61 10.96
C HIS A 90 17.18 2.90 11.75
N PRO A 91 16.73 1.71 11.32
CA PRO A 91 15.76 0.93 12.09
C PRO A 91 16.31 0.56 13.47
N LEU A 92 15.56 0.84 14.53
CA LEU A 92 15.91 0.41 15.88
C LEU A 92 15.87 -1.13 15.96
N PRO A 93 16.91 -1.79 16.49
CA PRO A 93 16.94 -3.24 16.64
C PRO A 93 15.71 -3.76 17.41
N GLY A 94 15.00 -4.72 16.82
CA GLY A 94 13.80 -5.33 17.42
C GLY A 94 12.50 -4.54 17.24
N SER A 95 12.54 -3.31 16.70
CA SER A 95 11.32 -2.52 16.41
C SER A 95 10.64 -2.92 15.11
N VAL A 96 11.38 -3.54 14.18
CA VAL A 96 10.90 -3.87 12.83
C VAL A 96 9.79 -4.92 12.90
N GLN A 97 8.58 -4.50 12.58
CA GLN A 97 7.44 -5.35 12.30
C GLN A 97 7.29 -5.48 10.79
N TRP A 98 7.31 -6.71 10.28
CA TRP A 98 7.07 -7.03 8.88
C TRP A 98 6.11 -8.20 8.78
N GLN A 99 4.83 -7.90 8.54
CA GLN A 99 3.76 -8.88 8.65
C GLN A 99 3.02 -9.07 7.32
N ASP A 100 2.94 -10.31 6.85
CA ASP A 100 2.05 -10.69 5.77
C ASP A 100 0.59 -10.64 6.26
N ILE A 101 -0.15 -9.66 5.76
CA ILE A 101 -1.57 -9.44 6.04
C ILE A 101 -2.47 -9.87 4.88
N SER A 102 -1.94 -10.63 3.91
CA SER A 102 -2.70 -11.13 2.76
C SER A 102 -3.91 -11.94 3.18
N ALA A 103 -3.79 -12.74 4.24
CA ALA A 103 -4.90 -13.52 4.76
C ALA A 103 -6.07 -12.64 5.26
N ALA A 104 -5.78 -11.44 5.78
CA ALA A 104 -6.82 -10.48 6.17
C ALA A 104 -7.55 -9.91 4.95
N TYR A 105 -6.81 -9.61 3.87
CA TYR A 105 -7.39 -9.17 2.59
C TYR A 105 -8.19 -10.28 1.89
N LEU A 106 -7.72 -11.52 1.92
CA LEU A 106 -8.44 -12.68 1.37
C LEU A 106 -9.71 -12.98 2.18
N ARG A 107 -9.66 -12.93 3.51
CA ARG A 107 -10.86 -13.13 4.36
C ARG A 107 -11.89 -12.01 4.17
N ALA A 108 -11.44 -10.77 3.99
CA ALA A 108 -12.31 -9.66 3.60
C ALA A 108 -12.92 -9.88 2.19
N ALA A 109 -12.22 -10.60 1.30
CA ALA A 109 -12.72 -10.98 -0.02
C ALA A 109 -13.88 -11.99 0.00
N HIS A 110 -13.97 -12.82 1.05
CA HIS A 110 -15.04 -13.81 1.20
C HIS A 110 -16.27 -13.31 1.95
N ARG A 111 -16.22 -12.10 2.53
CA ARG A 111 -17.39 -11.43 3.13
C ARG A 111 -17.88 -10.37 2.15
N HIS A 112 -19.00 -10.63 1.49
CA HIS A 112 -19.66 -9.70 0.56
C HIS A 112 -19.84 -8.31 1.21
N GLY A 113 -18.96 -7.36 0.85
CA GLY A 113 -18.98 -5.98 1.34
C GLY A 113 -17.61 -5.32 1.21
N THR A 114 -17.44 -4.52 0.16
CA THR A 114 -16.40 -3.48 -0.08
C THR A 114 -14.91 -3.89 -0.04
N GLY A 115 -14.46 -4.77 0.86
CA GLY A 115 -13.07 -5.23 0.99
C GLY A 115 -12.61 -6.20 -0.11
N VAL A 116 -13.55 -6.95 -0.71
CA VAL A 116 -13.31 -7.85 -1.86
C VAL A 116 -12.77 -7.10 -3.08
N GLY A 117 -13.29 -5.90 -3.34
CA GLY A 117 -12.88 -5.10 -4.49
C GLY A 117 -11.45 -4.61 -4.33
N TYR A 118 -11.09 -4.06 -3.18
CA TYR A 118 -9.82 -3.36 -3.01
C TYR A 118 -8.60 -4.24 -3.27
N GLY A 119 -8.55 -5.45 -2.69
CA GLY A 119 -7.42 -6.36 -2.90
C GLY A 119 -7.25 -6.78 -4.37
N VAL A 120 -8.36 -7.06 -5.07
CA VAL A 120 -8.37 -7.40 -6.49
C VAL A 120 -7.95 -6.19 -7.35
N LEU A 121 -8.45 -5.00 -7.04
CA LEU A 121 -8.10 -3.77 -7.74
C LEU A 121 -6.60 -3.44 -7.57
N CYS A 122 -6.04 -3.61 -6.36
CA CYS A 122 -4.60 -3.44 -6.11
C CYS A 122 -3.76 -4.39 -6.96
N LYS A 123 -4.12 -5.68 -7.00
CA LYS A 123 -3.41 -6.66 -7.84
C LYS A 123 -3.51 -6.33 -9.33
N LYS A 124 -4.68 -5.87 -9.80
CA LYS A 124 -4.85 -5.42 -11.19
C LYS A 124 -3.94 -4.23 -11.51
N VAL A 125 -3.89 -3.22 -10.64
CA VAL A 125 -3.03 -2.05 -10.83
C VAL A 125 -1.55 -2.44 -10.82
N LEU A 126 -1.14 -3.32 -9.89
CA LEU A 126 0.23 -3.84 -9.84
C LEU A 126 0.62 -4.51 -11.17
N GLN A 127 -0.25 -5.39 -11.70
CA GLN A 127 -0.02 -6.06 -12.98
C GLN A 127 0.09 -5.07 -14.15
N GLU A 128 -0.79 -4.07 -14.21
CA GLU A 128 -0.75 -3.04 -15.27
C GLU A 128 0.53 -2.20 -15.19
N LEU A 129 0.93 -1.79 -13.98
CA LEU A 129 2.13 -1.00 -13.74
C LEU A 129 3.42 -1.76 -14.02
N ASN A 130 3.43 -3.08 -13.84
CA ASN A 130 4.61 -3.91 -14.13
C ASN A 130 4.64 -4.37 -15.60
N HIS A 131 3.50 -4.50 -16.28
CA HIS A 131 3.46 -4.80 -17.72
C HIS A 131 3.68 -3.58 -18.61
N GLY A 132 3.21 -2.39 -18.19
CA GLY A 132 3.41 -1.14 -18.94
C GLY A 132 4.82 -0.54 -18.80
N ALA A 133 5.68 -1.16 -17.99
CA ALA A 133 7.07 -0.78 -17.78
C ALA A 133 8.07 -1.64 -18.60
N SER A 134 7.57 -2.52 -19.49
CA SER A 134 8.36 -3.31 -20.46
C SER A 134 8.54 -2.58 -21.78
#